data_AF-A9QK81-F1
#
_entry.id   AF-A9QK81-F1
#
_cell.length_a   1.000
_cell.length_b   1.000
_cell.length_c   1.000
_cell.angle_alpha   90.00
_cell.angle_beta   90.00
_cell.angle_gamma   90.00
#
_symmetry.space_group_name_H-M   'P 1'
#
loop_
_entity.id
_entity.type
_entity.pdbx_description
1 polymer ?
#
loop_
_entity_poly.entity_id
_entity_poly.type
_entity_poly.pdbx_seq_one_letter_code
_entity_poly.pdbx_strand_id
1 'polypeptide(L)'
;MNHLRLEIIYWSCLLIAMAVSTEAASVWKLPTAQMVYEDLEKCRQESQEEDAATLRCLVKKLGLWTDESGYNARRIAKIFAGHNQMEELMLVVEHCNQMEQDTSHLDDWAFLAYRCATSGQFGHWVKEFMSQKEVER
;
A
#
# COMPACT_ATOMS: atom_id res chain seq x y z
N MET A 1 -22.88 -10.09 -52.61
CA MET A 1 -23.30 -10.25 -51.21
C MET A 1 -22.29 -11.01 -50.32
N ASN A 2 -21.00 -11.13 -50.71
CA ASN A 2 -19.99 -11.87 -49.94
C ASN A 2 -18.87 -10.99 -49.33
N HIS A 3 -18.73 -9.73 -49.75
CA HIS A 3 -17.68 -8.83 -49.23
C HIS A 3 -18.04 -8.18 -47.88
N LEU A 4 -19.32 -7.87 -47.65
CA LEU A 4 -19.77 -7.18 -46.43
C LEU A 4 -19.70 -8.08 -45.17
N ARG A 5 -19.80 -9.41 -45.35
CA ARG A 5 -19.69 -10.38 -44.24
C ARG A 5 -18.25 -10.58 -43.77
N LEU A 6 -17.26 -10.40 -44.64
CA LEU A 6 -15.85 -10.63 -44.30
C LEU A 6 -15.29 -9.48 -43.44
N GLU A 7 -15.67 -8.24 -43.76
CA GLU A 7 -15.30 -7.03 -42.99
C GLU A 7 -15.85 -7.07 -41.57
N ILE A 8 -17.13 -7.46 -41.38
CA ILE A 8 -17.75 -7.52 -40.04
C ILE A 8 -17.05 -8.53 -39.12
N ILE A 9 -16.56 -9.64 -39.69
CA ILE A 9 -15.80 -10.67 -38.95
C ILE A 9 -14.40 -10.16 -38.59
N TYR A 10 -13.76 -9.39 -39.47
CA TYR A 10 -12.42 -8.84 -39.23
C TYR A 10 -12.40 -7.79 -38.11
N TRP A 11 -13.43 -6.94 -38.06
CA TRP A 11 -13.59 -5.91 -37.02
C TRP A 11 -14.02 -6.48 -35.67
N SER A 12 -14.75 -7.59 -35.64
CA SER A 12 -15.14 -8.25 -34.38
C SER A 12 -13.97 -9.01 -33.73
N CYS A 13 -13.03 -9.56 -34.52
CA CYS A 13 -11.79 -10.12 -33.98
C CYS A 13 -10.85 -9.06 -33.38
N LEU A 14 -10.82 -7.84 -33.96
CA LEU A 14 -9.98 -6.75 -33.46
C LEU A 14 -10.43 -6.23 -32.08
N LEU A 15 -11.74 -6.27 -31.79
CA LEU A 15 -12.28 -5.88 -30.49
C LEU A 15 -12.04 -6.92 -29.39
N ILE A 16 -11.84 -8.20 -29.74
CA ILE A 16 -11.52 -9.27 -28.78
C ILE A 16 -10.01 -9.33 -28.48
N ALA A 17 -9.16 -8.79 -29.37
CA ALA A 17 -7.71 -8.72 -29.16
C ALA A 17 -7.29 -7.68 -28.10
N MET A 18 -8.18 -6.77 -27.70
CA MET A 18 -8.04 -6.01 -26.44
C MET A 18 -8.53 -6.87 -25.26
N ALA A 19 -8.15 -8.14 -25.24
CA ALA A 19 -8.21 -8.98 -24.06
C ALA A 19 -7.35 -8.27 -23.01
N VAL A 20 -8.03 -7.54 -22.14
CA VAL A 20 -7.48 -6.92 -20.94
C VAL A 20 -6.57 -7.95 -20.31
N SER A 21 -5.27 -7.65 -20.29
CA SER A 21 -4.31 -8.32 -19.42
C SER A 21 -4.81 -8.08 -18.00
N THR A 22 -5.70 -8.94 -17.53
CA THR A 22 -6.08 -9.02 -16.13
C THR A 22 -4.89 -9.70 -15.47
N GLU A 23 -3.83 -8.92 -15.23
CA GLU A 23 -2.89 -9.27 -14.17
C GLU A 23 -3.75 -9.49 -12.94
N ALA A 24 -3.87 -10.76 -12.52
CA ALA A 24 -4.60 -11.11 -11.33
C ALA A 24 -3.99 -10.29 -10.20
N ALA A 25 -4.72 -9.28 -9.72
CA ALA A 25 -4.26 -8.43 -8.62
C ALA A 25 -3.84 -9.37 -7.49
N SER A 26 -2.55 -9.39 -7.17
CA SER A 26 -2.01 -10.30 -6.18
C SER A 26 -2.80 -10.13 -4.88
N VAL A 27 -3.31 -11.23 -4.33
CA VAL A 27 -4.15 -11.19 -3.13
C VAL A 27 -3.29 -10.66 -1.98
N TRP A 28 -3.55 -9.41 -1.57
CA TRP A 28 -2.87 -8.80 -0.45
C TRP A 28 -3.09 -9.62 0.83
N LYS A 29 -2.00 -9.87 1.55
CA LYS A 29 -2.00 -10.63 2.80
C LYS A 29 -1.83 -9.69 3.99
N LEU A 30 -2.48 -10.03 5.10
CA LEU A 30 -2.29 -9.29 6.35
C LEU A 30 -0.85 -9.51 6.84
N PRO A 31 -0.06 -8.45 7.07
CA PRO A 31 1.31 -8.60 7.54
C PRO A 31 1.34 -9.03 9.01
N THR A 32 2.29 -9.89 9.37
CA THR A 32 2.67 -10.18 10.76
C THR A 32 3.84 -9.29 11.19
N ALA A 33 4.06 -9.12 12.48
CA ALA A 33 5.22 -8.38 12.99
C ALA A 33 6.53 -8.94 12.41
N GLN A 34 6.69 -10.27 12.40
CA GLN A 34 7.87 -10.93 11.84
C GLN A 34 8.10 -10.57 10.36
N MET A 35 7.06 -10.58 9.53
CA MET A 35 7.16 -10.15 8.12
C MET A 35 7.63 -8.70 8.02
N VAL A 36 7.09 -7.80 8.86
CA VAL A 36 7.50 -6.39 8.87
C VAL A 36 8.98 -6.24 9.20
N TYR A 37 9.51 -6.98 10.18
CA TYR A 37 10.94 -6.94 10.50
C TYR A 37 11.83 -7.47 9.38
N GLU A 38 11.44 -8.56 8.72
CA GLU A 38 12.21 -9.12 7.60
C GLU A 38 12.27 -8.17 6.41
N ASP A 39 11.14 -7.54 6.06
CA ASP A 39 11.09 -6.59 4.95
C ASP A 39 11.72 -5.26 5.31
N LEU A 40 11.66 -4.82 6.58
CA LEU A 40 12.37 -3.64 7.07
C LEU A 40 13.88 -3.80 6.89
N GLU A 41 14.45 -4.94 7.27
CA GLU A 41 15.90 -5.19 7.12
C GLU A 41 16.34 -5.13 5.64
N LYS A 42 15.58 -5.75 4.74
CA LYS A 42 15.84 -5.66 3.29
C LYS A 42 15.78 -4.21 2.80
N CYS A 43 14.78 -3.45 3.24
CA CYS A 43 14.61 -2.06 2.84
C CYS A 43 15.70 -1.14 3.37
N ARG A 44 16.24 -1.38 4.58
CA ARG A 44 17.41 -0.63 5.11
C ARG A 44 18.63 -0.82 4.20
N GLN A 45 18.86 -2.04 3.73
CA GLN A 45 19.97 -2.34 2.81
C GLN A 45 19.76 -1.68 1.44
N GLU A 46 18.56 -1.76 0.87
CA GLU A 46 18.22 -1.17 -0.44
C GLU A 46 18.31 0.36 -0.45
N SER A 47 17.97 1.01 0.66
CA SER A 47 17.94 2.47 0.81
C SER A 47 19.22 3.07 1.40
N GLN A 48 20.26 2.26 1.65
CA GLN A 48 21.50 2.71 2.29
C GLN A 48 21.26 3.39 3.65
N GLU A 49 20.31 2.86 4.43
CA GLU A 49 19.90 3.36 5.74
C GLU A 49 19.31 4.78 5.79
N GLU A 50 18.86 5.33 4.65
CA GLU A 50 18.09 6.57 4.64
C GLU A 50 16.67 6.30 5.17
N ASP A 51 16.27 6.95 6.26
CA ASP A 51 15.03 6.63 6.98
C ASP A 51 13.75 6.80 6.12
N ALA A 52 13.64 7.90 5.35
CA ALA A 52 12.47 8.17 4.53
C ALA A 52 12.33 7.16 3.39
N ALA A 53 13.42 6.93 2.64
CA ALA A 53 13.47 5.90 1.61
C ALA A 53 13.26 4.48 2.17
N THR A 54 13.81 4.15 3.35
CA THR A 54 13.58 2.88 4.06
C THR A 54 12.10 2.67 4.32
N LEU A 55 11.43 3.68 4.90
CA LEU A 55 10.02 3.59 5.24
C LEU A 55 9.17 3.43 4.00
N ARG A 56 9.38 4.24 2.96
CA ARG A 56 8.63 4.13 1.70
C ARG A 56 8.82 2.77 1.04
N CYS A 57 10.05 2.25 1.01
CA CYS A 57 10.32 0.89 0.56
C CYS A 57 9.48 -0.14 1.33
N LEU A 58 9.50 -0.09 2.67
CA LEU A 58 8.79 -1.03 3.51
C LEU A 58 7.29 -1.01 3.24
N VAL A 59 6.69 0.17 3.26
CA VAL A 59 5.23 0.30 3.13
C VAL A 59 4.76 -0.04 1.71
N LYS A 60 5.61 0.12 0.68
CA LYS A 60 5.37 -0.41 -0.67
C LYS A 60 5.42 -1.94 -0.70
N LYS A 61 6.43 -2.59 -0.10
CA LYS A 61 6.52 -4.05 -0.05
C LYS A 61 5.34 -4.69 0.68
N LEU A 62 4.87 -4.05 1.75
CA LEU A 62 3.67 -4.48 2.49
C LEU A 62 2.35 -4.19 1.75
N GLY A 63 2.40 -3.52 0.59
CA GLY A 63 1.21 -3.11 -0.16
C GLY A 63 0.37 -2.08 0.59
N LEU A 64 0.96 -1.29 1.47
CA LEU A 64 0.29 -0.24 2.22
C LEU A 64 0.40 1.12 1.56
N TRP A 65 1.25 1.29 0.54
CA TRP A 65 1.49 2.56 -0.13
C TRP A 65 1.42 2.42 -1.65
N THR A 66 0.90 3.45 -2.34
CA THR A 66 1.13 3.68 -3.77
C THR A 66 1.55 5.12 -4.02
N ASP A 67 2.31 5.36 -5.08
CA ASP A 67 2.84 6.70 -5.38
C ASP A 67 1.75 7.66 -5.92
N GLU A 68 0.58 7.12 -6.28
CA GLU A 68 -0.57 7.89 -6.75
C GLU A 68 -1.51 8.33 -5.61
N SER A 69 -1.58 7.55 -4.53
CA SER A 69 -2.64 7.70 -3.52
C SER A 69 -2.15 7.70 -2.06
N GLY A 70 -0.87 7.48 -1.83
CA GLY A 70 -0.29 7.38 -0.50
C GLY A 70 -0.69 6.10 0.21
N TYR A 71 -0.92 6.19 1.53
CA TYR A 71 -1.27 5.03 2.35
C TYR A 71 -2.68 4.48 2.08
N ASN A 72 -2.80 3.16 1.94
CA ASN A 72 -4.07 2.46 1.83
C ASN A 72 -4.74 2.33 3.19
N ALA A 73 -5.59 3.30 3.53
CA ALA A 73 -6.32 3.38 4.80
C ALA A 73 -7.10 2.11 5.14
N ARG A 74 -7.74 1.46 4.15
CA ARG A 74 -8.51 0.22 4.36
C ARG A 74 -7.62 -0.94 4.80
N ARG A 75 -6.44 -1.10 4.18
CA ARG A 75 -5.48 -2.14 4.56
C ARG A 75 -4.91 -1.88 5.95
N ILE A 76 -4.59 -0.63 6.28
CA ILE A 76 -4.13 -0.23 7.61
C ILE A 76 -5.21 -0.52 8.66
N ALA A 77 -6.45 -0.10 8.45
CA ALA A 77 -7.53 -0.37 9.39
C ALA A 77 -7.76 -1.88 9.60
N LYS A 78 -7.54 -2.70 8.58
CA LYS A 78 -7.61 -4.16 8.69
C LYS A 78 -6.50 -4.76 9.55
N ILE A 79 -5.29 -4.18 9.58
CA ILE A 79 -4.20 -4.59 10.49
C ILE A 79 -4.62 -4.35 11.95
N PHE A 80 -5.27 -3.23 12.21
CA PHE A 80 -5.60 -2.76 13.56
C PHE A 80 -7.07 -2.98 13.94
N ALA A 81 -7.76 -3.89 13.25
CA ALA A 81 -9.21 -4.12 13.42
C ALA A 81 -9.60 -4.50 14.87
N GLY A 82 -8.68 -5.07 15.64
CA GLY A 82 -8.90 -5.44 17.05
C GLY A 82 -9.16 -4.26 17.99
N HIS A 83 -8.88 -3.02 17.58
CA HIS A 83 -9.11 -1.82 18.40
C HIS A 83 -10.50 -1.19 18.24
N ASN A 84 -11.37 -1.74 17.37
CA ASN A 84 -12.76 -1.27 17.16
C ASN A 84 -12.90 0.23 16.79
N GLN A 85 -11.88 0.83 16.17
CA GLN A 85 -11.86 2.24 15.73
C GLN A 85 -11.44 2.35 14.26
N MET A 86 -11.94 1.44 13.41
CA MET A 86 -11.50 1.31 12.03
C MET A 86 -11.81 2.57 11.20
N GLU A 87 -13.00 3.14 11.33
CA GLU A 87 -13.45 4.31 10.57
C GLU A 87 -12.64 5.56 10.92
N GLU A 88 -12.40 5.78 12.22
CA GLU A 88 -11.58 6.89 12.71
C GLU A 88 -10.14 6.77 12.20
N LEU A 89 -9.55 5.58 12.28
CA LEU A 89 -8.23 5.30 11.74
C LEU A 89 -8.15 5.56 10.24
N MET A 90 -9.16 5.13 9.47
CA MET A 90 -9.21 5.39 8.04
C MET A 90 -9.22 6.89 7.73
N LEU A 91 -10.05 7.66 8.44
CA LEU A 91 -10.15 9.10 8.27
C LEU A 91 -8.82 9.81 8.58
N VAL A 92 -8.13 9.41 9.66
CA VAL A 92 -6.82 9.96 10.02
C VAL A 92 -5.78 9.68 8.94
N VAL A 93 -5.71 8.43 8.45
CA VAL A 93 -4.76 8.05 7.40
C VAL A 93 -5.03 8.82 6.11
N GLU A 94 -6.29 8.89 5.67
CA GLU A 94 -6.68 9.62 4.45
C GLU A 94 -6.38 11.12 4.57
N HIS A 95 -6.66 11.71 5.74
CA HIS A 95 -6.33 13.10 6.02
C HIS A 95 -4.82 13.35 5.92
N CYS A 96 -4.00 12.52 6.58
CA CYS A 96 -2.55 12.68 6.56
C CYS A 96 -1.92 12.44 5.19
N ASN A 97 -2.48 11.54 4.37
CA ASN A 97 -2.06 11.40 2.97
C ASN A 97 -2.24 12.71 2.19
N GLN A 98 -3.40 13.36 2.35
CA GLN A 98 -3.72 14.59 1.62
C GLN A 98 -2.92 15.79 2.14
N MET A 99 -2.77 15.91 3.46
CA MET A 99 -2.08 17.04 4.09
C MET A 99 -0.59 17.09 3.73
N GLU A 100 0.06 15.93 3.66
CA GLU A 100 1.51 15.82 3.41
C GLU A 100 1.84 15.52 1.94
N GLN A 101 0.85 15.63 1.04
CA GLN A 101 1.02 15.21 -0.36
C GLN A 101 2.10 16.01 -1.09
N ASP A 102 3.14 15.30 -1.51
CA ASP A 102 4.17 15.81 -2.40
C ASP A 102 4.57 14.72 -3.43
N THR A 103 4.06 14.85 -4.65
CA THR A 103 4.36 13.90 -5.73
C THR A 103 5.76 14.07 -6.32
N SER A 104 6.47 15.14 -5.98
CA SER A 104 7.86 15.36 -6.39
C SER A 104 8.87 14.76 -5.40
N HIS A 105 8.48 14.59 -4.14
CA HIS A 105 9.32 14.03 -3.07
C HIS A 105 8.60 12.86 -2.37
N LEU A 106 8.50 11.74 -3.08
CA LEU A 106 7.68 10.60 -2.63
C LEU A 106 8.15 9.96 -1.32
N ASP A 107 9.46 9.91 -1.08
CA ASP A 107 10.01 9.37 0.17
C ASP A 107 9.64 10.26 1.36
N ASP A 108 9.74 11.59 1.20
CA ASP A 108 9.30 12.57 2.20
C ASP A 108 7.78 12.51 2.42
N TRP A 109 6.98 12.40 1.35
CA TRP A 109 5.52 12.27 1.47
C TRP A 109 5.15 11.04 2.30
N ALA A 110 5.74 9.87 2.02
CA ALA A 110 5.47 8.66 2.78
C ALA A 110 5.89 8.78 4.25
N PHE A 111 7.00 9.47 4.52
CA PHE A 111 7.51 9.68 5.86
C PHE A 111 6.68 10.67 6.68
N LEU A 112 6.35 11.82 6.10
CA LEU A 112 5.55 12.84 6.76
C LEU A 112 4.12 12.38 6.99
N ALA A 113 3.49 11.71 6.01
CA ALA A 113 2.14 11.15 6.17
C ALA A 113 2.10 10.10 7.30
N TYR A 114 3.13 9.25 7.41
CA TYR A 114 3.27 8.30 8.52
C TYR A 114 3.38 9.02 9.87
N ARG A 115 4.24 10.05 9.96
CA ARG A 115 4.42 10.83 11.19
C ARG A 115 3.14 11.56 11.59
N CYS A 116 2.41 12.14 10.64
CA CYS A 116 1.10 12.75 10.87
C CYS A 116 0.13 11.73 11.46
N ALA A 117 -0.04 10.57 10.81
CA ALA A 117 -1.04 9.59 11.20
C ALA A 117 -0.72 8.95 12.57
N THR A 118 0.57 8.71 12.85
CA THR A 118 1.03 8.06 14.08
C THR A 118 1.29 9.02 15.25
N SER A 119 0.99 10.31 15.09
CA SER A 119 1.17 11.32 16.15
C SER A 119 0.25 11.13 17.36
N GLY A 120 -0.82 10.34 17.22
CA GLY A 120 -1.80 10.06 18.28
C GLY A 120 -1.97 8.57 18.60
N GLN A 121 -3.22 8.15 18.85
CA GLN A 121 -3.55 6.78 19.28
C GLN A 121 -3.02 5.70 18.34
N PHE A 122 -3.02 5.97 17.03
CA PHE A 122 -2.52 5.04 16.04
C PHE A 122 -1.04 4.68 16.25
N GLY A 123 -0.19 5.62 16.69
CA GLY A 123 1.21 5.34 16.99
C GLY A 123 1.40 4.33 18.14
N HIS A 124 0.50 4.34 19.13
CA HIS A 124 0.51 3.35 20.20
C HIS A 124 0.20 1.94 19.67
N TRP A 125 -0.77 1.81 18.76
CA TRP A 125 -1.11 0.52 18.14
C TRP A 125 0.02 -0.01 17.27
N VAL A 126 0.70 0.84 16.51
CA VAL A 126 1.89 0.43 15.74
C VAL A 126 2.96 -0.14 16.68
N LYS A 127 3.24 0.53 17.80
CA LYS A 127 4.20 0.05 18.80
C LYS A 127 3.78 -1.31 19.38
N GLU A 128 2.51 -1.47 19.73
CA GLU A 128 1.96 -2.73 20.24
C GLU A 128 2.12 -3.86 19.21
N PHE A 129 1.76 -3.61 17.95
CA PHE A 129 1.91 -4.58 16.86
C PHE A 129 3.36 -5.03 16.70
N MET A 130 4.32 -4.09 16.70
CA MET A 130 5.73 -4.44 16.56
C MET A 130 6.28 -5.24 17.74
N SER A 131 5.74 -5.04 18.95
CA SER A 131 6.16 -5.79 20.15
C SER A 131 5.74 -7.27 20.14
N GLN A 132 4.80 -7.67 19.28
CA GLN A 132 4.32 -9.06 19.21
C GLN A 132 5.44 -10.06 18.85
N LYS A 133 6.44 -9.63 18.07
CA LYS A 133 7.63 -10.46 17.77
C LYS A 133 8.41 -10.84 19.03
N GLU A 134 8.38 -10.01 20.07
CA GLU A 134 9.12 -10.26 21.31
C GLU A 134 8.42 -11.30 22.20
N VAL A 135 7.10 -11.45 22.06
CA VAL A 135 6.28 -12.39 22.85
C VAL A 135 6.30 -13.81 22.26
N GLU A 136 6.49 -13.94 20.95
CA GLU A 136 6.55 -15.23 20.25
C GLU A 136 7.94 -15.91 20.31
N ARG A 137 8.92 -15.30 21.00
CA ARG A 137 10.29 -15.79 21.15
C ARG A 137 10.53 -16.37 22.54
#